data_AF-R6AWZ3-F1
#
_entry.id   AF-R6AWZ3-F1
#
_cell.length_a   1.000
_cell.length_b   1.000
_cell.length_c   1.000
_cell.angle_alpha   90.00
_cell.angle_beta   90.00
_cell.angle_gamma   90.00
#
_symmetry.space_group_name_H-M   'P 1'
#
loop_
_entity.id
_entity.type
_entity.pdbx_description
1 polymer ?
#
loop_
_entity_poly.entity_id
_entity_poly.type
_entity_poly.pdbx_seq_one_letter_code
_entity_poly.pdbx_strand_id
1 'polypeptide(L)'
;MILWCGAFFVAFRARNCYNIAMEKTNVSQPSEQYASFGLGRRNVFMWLASLFMLLSGALRIVYYSSPVEDAEGVDSTAFVLFFVVLPVVFCLWYAAALISKGSERLFTTCTPVFFGTAFLIYRACILFKSGAFGFNSGILLAANIVFCCMLYFIYRFAVNTGAKRAKSVAARRYIALIAFAAAAAIVFWQSGLLNIFRQPEGGITSLLGGISLFCAALAVILVFIGAKLNSDNMPLPACGDRSDGRRLRSLDPISGVGVYIMSRRNGANNLFRDGFECSAAEKYIREKREEGLDKFGYTHLLLAAYVRTVSQRPAINRFIAGHRIYTRDGKIIVCMAIKKDMATDASETIIKVEFHPEDSVYDVYEKFNAAVEEAKASEELNSSFDKLAGLLNFIPGLLMEFTLWLIRVFDYFGKLPRILLKLSPFHGSMFVTSMGSLGIPPIYHHLYDFGNLPIFLAFGAKRRENFMLPDGTVQQKKYIDFTVTTDERICDGFYFASSIKFMKRCLANPERLDEKPESVVRDVD
;
A
#
# COMPACT_ATOMS: atom_id res chain seq x y z
N MET A 1 13.39 24.70 -10.51
CA MET A 1 13.48 24.18 -9.12
C MET A 1 12.44 24.79 -8.17
N ILE A 2 12.17 26.11 -8.23
CA ILE A 2 11.16 26.79 -7.39
C ILE A 2 9.71 26.32 -7.67
N LEU A 3 9.38 25.99 -8.92
CA LEU A 3 8.08 25.39 -9.30
C LEU A 3 7.83 23.99 -8.71
N TRP A 4 8.87 23.25 -8.33
CA TRP A 4 8.75 21.94 -7.65
C TRP A 4 8.52 22.08 -6.13
N CYS A 5 9.01 23.16 -5.51
CA CYS A 5 8.80 23.43 -4.08
C CYS A 5 7.39 23.97 -3.79
N GLY A 6 6.81 24.77 -4.70
CA GLY A 6 5.46 25.31 -4.55
C GLY A 6 4.36 24.23 -4.57
N ALA A 7 4.48 23.25 -5.48
CA ALA A 7 3.56 22.10 -5.52
C ALA A 7 3.66 21.20 -4.26
N PHE A 8 4.83 21.18 -3.62
CA PHE A 8 5.08 20.39 -2.41
C PHE A 8 4.47 21.04 -1.15
N PHE A 9 4.48 22.36 -1.03
CA PHE A 9 3.87 23.08 0.10
C PHE A 9 2.34 23.03 0.10
N VAL A 10 1.71 23.06 -1.07
CA VAL A 10 0.26 22.88 -1.21
C VAL A 10 -0.16 21.44 -0.85
N ALA A 11 0.64 20.44 -1.23
CA ALA A 11 0.46 19.05 -0.80
C ALA A 11 0.71 18.83 0.71
N PHE A 12 1.56 19.67 1.34
CA PHE A 12 1.86 19.61 2.77
C PHE A 12 0.73 20.18 3.64
N ARG A 13 0.08 21.27 3.22
CA ARG A 13 -1.06 21.86 3.94
C ARG A 13 -2.30 20.94 3.96
N ALA A 14 -2.55 20.24 2.86
CA ALA A 14 -3.62 19.22 2.78
C ALA A 14 -3.35 17.99 3.68
N ARG A 15 -2.09 17.74 4.07
CA ARG A 15 -1.68 16.61 4.90
C ARG A 15 -1.82 16.86 6.41
N ASN A 16 -1.69 18.12 6.86
CA ASN A 16 -1.74 18.46 8.29
C ASN A 16 -3.15 18.68 8.83
N CYS A 17 -4.10 19.16 8.02
CA CYS A 17 -5.53 19.17 8.40
C CYS A 17 -6.11 17.74 8.56
N TYR A 18 -5.39 16.73 8.06
CA TYR A 18 -5.80 15.33 8.02
C TYR A 18 -5.60 14.58 9.35
N ASN A 19 -4.68 15.04 10.21
CA ASN A 19 -4.32 14.31 11.43
C ASN A 19 -5.08 14.76 12.69
N ILE A 20 -5.71 15.93 12.68
CA ILE A 20 -6.45 16.44 13.85
C ILE A 20 -7.84 15.76 13.97
N ALA A 21 -8.38 15.19 12.88
CA ALA A 21 -9.68 14.53 12.89
C ALA A 21 -9.64 13.01 13.21
N MET A 22 -8.47 12.40 13.34
CA MET A 22 -8.30 10.93 13.46
C MET A 22 -8.21 10.42 14.91
N GLU A 23 -8.31 11.29 15.91
CA GLU A 23 -8.13 10.91 17.32
C GLU A 23 -9.37 10.27 17.98
N LYS A 24 -10.49 10.07 17.24
CA LYS A 24 -11.76 9.61 17.83
C LYS A 24 -12.28 8.22 17.42
N THR A 25 -11.60 7.44 16.59
CA THR A 25 -12.04 6.07 16.29
C THR A 25 -11.05 5.05 16.82
N ASN A 26 -11.33 4.56 18.03
CA ASN A 26 -10.72 3.37 18.62
C ASN A 26 -11.05 2.13 17.77
N VAL A 27 -10.17 1.79 16.82
CA VAL A 27 -10.01 0.41 16.35
C VAL A 27 -8.52 0.15 16.20
N SER A 28 -7.95 -0.45 17.24
CA SER A 28 -6.63 -1.05 17.21
C SER A 28 -6.72 -2.37 16.42
N GLN A 29 -6.22 -2.39 15.19
CA GLN A 29 -5.90 -3.65 14.51
C GLN A 29 -4.42 -3.63 14.10
N PRO A 30 -3.61 -4.58 14.60
CA PRO A 30 -2.18 -4.62 14.33
C PRO A 30 -1.90 -5.06 12.89
N SER A 31 -0.87 -4.47 12.31
CA SER A 31 -0.32 -4.74 10.96
C SER A 31 0.46 -6.06 10.88
N GLU A 32 -0.12 -7.16 11.35
CA GLU A 32 0.55 -8.45 11.56
C GLU A 32 0.92 -9.25 10.29
N GLN A 33 1.45 -8.65 9.23
CA GLN A 33 1.57 -9.40 7.96
C GLN A 33 2.86 -9.24 7.15
N TYR A 34 3.88 -8.59 7.69
CA TYR A 34 5.22 -8.71 7.13
C TYR A 34 6.24 -9.05 8.19
N ALA A 35 7.24 -9.88 7.83
CA ALA A 35 8.47 -9.83 8.60
C ALA A 35 9.11 -8.48 8.35
N SER A 36 9.22 -7.66 9.38
CA SER A 36 9.80 -6.33 9.23
C SER A 36 10.74 -6.10 10.39
N PHE A 37 11.81 -5.36 10.10
CA PHE A 37 12.51 -4.70 11.18
C PHE A 37 11.54 -3.66 11.72
N GLY A 38 11.10 -3.86 12.95
CA GLY A 38 10.24 -2.95 13.68
C GLY A 38 10.92 -2.53 14.96
N LEU A 39 10.71 -1.28 15.37
CA LEU A 39 10.84 -0.91 16.77
C LEU A 39 9.44 -0.83 17.36
N GLY A 40 9.13 -1.59 18.42
CA GLY A 40 7.85 -1.47 19.10
C GLY A 40 7.66 -0.07 19.71
N ARG A 41 6.42 0.43 19.79
CA ARG A 41 6.13 1.77 20.35
C ARG A 41 6.59 1.98 21.79
N ARG A 42 6.77 0.89 22.56
CA ARG A 42 7.31 0.91 23.93
C ARG A 42 8.83 0.75 23.98
N ASN A 43 9.51 0.67 22.85
CA ASN A 43 10.95 0.44 22.79
C ASN A 43 11.72 1.75 23.09
N VAL A 44 12.54 1.73 24.13
CA VAL A 44 13.39 2.86 24.56
C VAL A 44 14.28 3.38 23.43
N PHE A 45 14.80 2.48 22.58
CA PHE A 45 15.66 2.85 21.45
C PHE A 45 14.92 3.69 20.39
N MET A 46 13.61 3.52 20.22
CA MET A 46 12.82 4.35 19.30
C MET A 46 12.74 5.79 19.79
N TRP A 47 12.45 5.96 21.08
CA TRP A 47 12.29 7.27 21.70
C TRP A 47 13.62 8.01 21.79
N LEU A 48 14.69 7.32 22.18
CA LEU A 48 16.04 7.88 22.16
C LEU A 48 16.48 8.28 20.75
N ALA A 49 16.27 7.42 19.74
CA ALA A 49 16.59 7.75 18.35
C ALA A 49 15.80 8.96 17.83
N SER A 50 14.51 9.05 18.17
CA SER A 50 13.68 10.20 17.81
C SER A 50 14.17 11.47 18.49
N LEU A 51 14.50 11.40 19.79
CA LEU A 51 15.04 12.52 20.56
C LEU A 51 16.36 13.02 19.98
N PHE A 52 17.32 12.13 19.69
CA PHE A 52 18.60 12.52 19.10
C PHE A 52 18.43 13.11 17.70
N MET A 53 17.46 12.65 16.91
CA MET A 53 17.17 13.24 15.61
C MET A 53 16.54 14.64 15.73
N LEU A 54 15.66 14.85 16.71
CA LEU A 54 15.11 16.16 17.03
C LEU A 54 16.18 17.12 17.56
N LEU A 55 17.06 16.63 18.45
CA LEU A 55 18.21 17.38 18.97
C LEU A 55 19.15 17.79 17.83
N SER A 56 19.43 16.88 16.87
CA SER A 56 20.17 17.21 15.66
C SER A 56 19.53 18.36 14.88
N GLY A 57 18.20 18.36 14.74
CA GLY A 57 17.44 19.44 14.11
C GLY A 57 17.57 20.77 14.86
N ALA A 58 17.39 20.74 16.18
CA ALA A 58 17.52 21.93 17.04
C ALA A 58 18.93 22.54 17.00
N LEU A 59 19.97 21.69 17.08
CA LEU A 59 21.36 22.13 16.98
C LEU A 59 21.68 22.76 15.61
N ARG A 60 21.03 22.32 14.52
CA ARG A 60 21.18 22.96 13.20
C ARG A 60 20.56 24.33 13.15
N ILE A 61 19.39 24.52 13.76
CA ILE A 61 18.77 25.84 13.88
C ILE A 61 19.74 26.77 14.60
N VAL A 62 20.24 26.37 15.77
CA VAL A 62 21.20 27.17 16.54
C VAL A 62 22.48 27.44 15.73
N TYR A 63 23.04 26.43 15.07
CA TYR A 63 24.27 26.59 14.29
C TYR A 63 24.12 27.60 13.14
N TYR A 64 23.05 27.49 12.34
CA TYR A 64 22.83 28.36 11.18
C TYR A 64 22.15 29.69 11.52
N SER A 65 21.61 29.85 12.74
CA SER A 65 21.08 31.13 13.24
C SER A 65 22.07 31.90 14.12
N SER A 66 23.24 31.33 14.43
CA SER A 66 24.30 32.02 15.16
C SER A 66 25.00 33.03 14.22
N PRO A 67 25.27 34.27 14.68
CA PRO A 67 26.00 35.25 13.88
C PRO A 67 27.45 34.79 13.75
N VAL A 68 27.80 34.22 12.60
CA VAL A 68 29.20 34.02 12.21
C VAL A 68 29.57 35.25 11.39
N GLU A 69 30.51 36.04 11.88
CA GLU A 69 30.85 37.38 11.35
C GLU A 69 31.31 37.40 9.88
N ASP A 70 31.53 36.24 9.25
CA ASP A 70 31.94 36.12 7.84
C ASP A 70 31.04 35.19 6.99
N ALA A 71 29.83 34.87 7.44
CA ALA A 71 28.91 34.04 6.65
C ALA A 71 28.23 34.86 5.53
N GLU A 72 28.94 35.08 4.42
CA GLU A 72 28.33 35.56 3.17
C GLU A 72 27.09 34.71 2.84
N GLY A 73 25.89 35.30 2.90
CA GLY A 73 24.66 34.68 2.41
C GLY A 73 23.51 34.50 3.41
N VAL A 74 23.62 34.97 4.67
CA VAL A 74 22.50 34.95 5.64
C VAL A 74 21.24 35.67 5.10
N ASP A 75 21.41 36.63 4.19
CA ASP A 75 20.31 37.40 3.58
C ASP A 75 19.63 36.72 2.38
N SER A 76 20.16 35.60 1.88
CA SER A 76 19.56 34.89 0.75
C SER A 76 18.47 33.93 1.20
N THR A 77 17.25 34.09 0.70
CA THR A 77 16.13 33.15 0.93
C THR A 77 16.51 31.71 0.59
N ALA A 78 17.40 31.50 -0.40
CA ALA A 78 17.90 30.18 -0.75
C ALA A 78 18.78 29.58 0.36
N PHE A 79 19.63 30.38 1.01
CA PHE A 79 20.48 29.92 2.11
C PHE A 79 19.65 29.40 3.28
N VAL A 80 18.66 30.18 3.74
CA VAL A 80 17.77 29.79 4.83
C VAL A 80 16.98 28.52 4.48
N LEU A 81 16.45 28.43 3.26
CA LEU A 81 15.70 27.26 2.81
C LEU A 81 16.55 25.98 2.79
N PHE A 82 17.76 26.04 2.23
CA PHE A 82 18.60 24.86 2.02
C PHE A 82 19.42 24.44 3.25
N PHE A 83 19.86 25.39 4.09
CA PHE A 83 20.71 25.10 5.24
C PHE A 83 19.94 24.98 6.56
N VAL A 84 18.80 25.66 6.69
CA VAL A 84 18.00 25.64 7.93
C VAL A 84 16.75 24.79 7.74
N VAL A 85 15.88 25.17 6.81
CA VAL A 85 14.52 24.59 6.70
C VAL A 85 14.58 23.13 6.26
N LEU A 86 15.24 22.81 5.14
CA LEU A 86 15.26 21.45 4.60
C LEU A 86 15.88 20.41 5.57
N PRO A 87 17.05 20.64 6.19
CA PRO A 87 17.64 19.69 7.12
C PRO A 87 16.78 19.45 8.36
N VAL A 88 16.11 20.49 8.88
CA VAL A 88 15.18 20.38 10.01
C VAL A 88 13.95 19.58 9.60
N VAL A 89 13.38 19.85 8.43
CA VAL A 89 12.25 19.08 7.87
C VAL A 89 12.62 17.60 7.73
N PHE A 90 13.84 17.27 7.29
CA PHE A 90 14.28 15.87 7.18
C PHE A 90 14.43 15.21 8.55
N CYS A 91 14.94 15.91 9.56
CA CYS A 91 15.02 15.41 10.94
C CYS A 91 13.62 15.16 11.54
N LEU A 92 12.70 16.11 11.37
CA LEU A 92 11.30 15.98 11.79
C LEU A 92 10.60 14.84 11.06
N TRP A 93 10.80 14.73 9.75
CA TRP A 93 10.23 13.65 8.94
C TRP A 93 10.77 12.29 9.37
N TYR A 94 12.07 12.17 9.67
CA TYR A 94 12.64 10.94 10.20
C TYR A 94 12.00 10.55 11.54
N ALA A 95 11.92 11.48 12.51
CA ALA A 95 11.29 11.22 13.80
C ALA A 95 9.80 10.83 13.65
N ALA A 96 9.05 11.57 12.83
CA ALA A 96 7.65 11.27 12.55
C ALA A 96 7.47 9.92 11.85
N ALA A 97 8.32 9.56 10.89
CA ALA A 97 8.29 8.26 10.21
C ALA A 97 8.61 7.12 11.19
N LEU A 98 9.56 7.33 12.09
CA LEU A 98 9.96 6.35 13.10
C LEU A 98 8.84 6.11 14.13
N ILE A 99 8.18 7.17 14.62
CA ILE A 99 7.09 7.07 15.60
C ILE A 99 5.81 6.50 14.96
N SER A 100 5.43 6.99 13.77
CA SER A 100 4.16 6.61 13.13
C SER A 100 4.20 5.24 12.47
N LYS A 101 5.33 4.90 11.82
CA LYS A 101 5.45 3.73 10.94
C LYS A 101 6.65 2.84 11.28
N GLY A 102 7.49 3.20 12.25
CA GLY A 102 8.71 2.46 12.57
C GLY A 102 8.48 1.10 13.21
N SER A 103 7.29 0.83 13.75
CA SER A 103 6.92 -0.50 14.25
C SER A 103 6.59 -1.50 13.14
N GLU A 104 6.14 -1.01 11.99
CA GLU A 104 5.61 -1.86 10.91
C GLU A 104 6.48 -1.82 9.65
N ARG A 105 7.05 -0.64 9.35
CA ARG A 105 7.68 -0.30 8.08
C ARG A 105 8.90 0.61 8.30
N LEU A 106 9.91 0.10 9.01
CA LEU A 106 11.12 0.87 9.32
C LEU A 106 11.84 1.40 8.07
N PHE A 107 11.75 0.70 6.92
CA PHE A 107 12.32 1.16 5.64
C PHE A 107 11.80 2.53 5.17
N THR A 108 10.65 2.99 5.67
CA THR A 108 10.13 4.32 5.34
C THR A 108 11.06 5.45 5.79
N THR A 109 11.89 5.21 6.81
CA THR A 109 12.96 6.11 7.27
C THR A 109 14.13 6.26 6.28
N CYS A 110 14.27 5.37 5.28
CA CYS A 110 15.29 5.51 4.25
C CYS A 110 15.12 6.78 3.41
N THR A 111 13.87 7.26 3.27
CA THR A 111 13.57 8.46 2.47
C THR A 111 14.14 9.73 3.12
N PRO A 112 13.87 10.04 4.39
CA PRO A 112 14.52 11.18 5.05
C PRO A 112 16.05 11.02 5.17
N VAL A 113 16.58 9.80 5.34
CA VAL A 113 18.04 9.57 5.34
C VAL A 113 18.67 9.87 3.98
N PHE A 114 18.01 9.52 2.87
CA PHE A 114 18.46 9.88 1.52
C PHE A 114 18.59 11.40 1.36
N PHE A 115 17.56 12.15 1.73
CA PHE A 115 17.57 13.61 1.62
C PHE A 115 18.58 14.26 2.56
N GLY A 116 18.75 13.72 3.78
CA GLY A 116 19.83 14.14 4.68
C GLY A 116 21.23 13.91 4.10
N THR A 117 21.42 12.79 3.39
CA THR A 117 22.68 12.47 2.70
C THR A 117 22.93 13.41 1.52
N ALA A 118 21.90 13.68 0.70
CA ALA A 118 21.98 14.64 -0.40
C ALA A 118 22.32 16.05 0.10
N PHE A 119 21.79 16.45 1.26
CA PHE A 119 22.16 17.70 1.90
C PHE A 119 23.64 17.76 2.30
N LEU A 120 24.19 16.69 2.90
CA LEU A 120 25.61 16.64 3.26
C LEU A 120 26.52 16.77 2.03
N ILE A 121 26.16 16.11 0.92
CA ILE A 121 26.86 16.24 -0.37
C ILE A 121 26.80 17.68 -0.88
N TYR A 122 25.62 18.31 -0.86
CA TYR A 122 25.45 19.69 -1.29
C TYR A 122 26.29 20.68 -0.45
N ARG A 123 26.31 20.51 0.88
CA ARG A 123 27.15 21.30 1.78
C ARG A 123 28.64 21.13 1.45
N ALA A 124 29.09 19.91 1.20
CA ALA A 124 30.48 19.64 0.82
C ALA A 124 30.86 20.36 -0.48
N CYS A 125 29.98 20.37 -1.49
CA CYS A 125 30.21 21.10 -2.74
C CYS A 125 30.31 22.62 -2.55
N ILE A 126 29.50 23.21 -1.66
CA ILE A 126 29.57 24.66 -1.37
C ILE A 126 30.87 25.02 -0.65
N LEU A 127 31.27 24.23 0.34
CA LEU A 127 32.53 24.41 1.06
C LEU A 127 33.76 24.28 0.13
N PHE A 128 33.67 23.47 -0.91
CA PHE A 128 34.69 23.41 -1.95
C PHE A 128 34.70 24.68 -2.83
N LYS A 129 33.52 25.18 -3.21
CA LYS A 129 33.37 26.38 -4.06
C LYS A 129 33.87 27.66 -3.37
N SER A 130 33.73 27.78 -2.05
CA SER A 130 34.16 28.96 -1.30
C SER A 130 35.68 29.09 -1.16
N GLY A 131 36.48 28.23 -1.80
CA GLY A 131 37.95 28.29 -1.75
C GLY A 131 38.53 27.92 -0.38
N ALA A 132 37.70 27.42 0.54
CA ALA A 132 38.12 27.03 1.90
C ALA A 132 39.16 25.89 1.92
N PHE A 133 39.45 25.25 0.77
CA PHE A 133 40.38 24.14 0.64
C PHE A 133 41.30 24.29 -0.60
N GLY A 134 42.63 24.20 -0.43
CA GLY A 134 43.63 24.15 -1.53
C GLY A 134 43.71 22.77 -2.22
N PHE A 135 44.58 22.54 -3.22
CA PHE A 135 44.63 21.38 -4.16
C PHE A 135 44.25 19.96 -3.60
N ASN A 136 44.52 19.67 -2.32
CA ASN A 136 44.02 18.48 -1.60
C ASN A 136 42.49 18.45 -1.38
N SER A 137 41.77 19.50 -1.79
CA SER A 137 40.35 19.77 -1.61
C SER A 137 39.44 18.90 -2.45
N GLY A 138 39.82 18.64 -3.70
CA GLY A 138 39.04 17.82 -4.62
C GLY A 138 39.01 16.36 -4.18
N ILE A 139 40.13 15.86 -3.67
CA ILE A 139 40.25 14.50 -3.12
C ILE A 139 39.38 14.36 -1.87
N LEU A 140 39.40 15.36 -0.98
CA LEU A 140 38.59 15.36 0.23
C LEU A 140 37.08 15.46 -0.07
N LEU A 141 36.68 16.28 -1.06
CA LEU A 141 35.31 16.37 -1.55
C LEU A 141 34.84 15.03 -2.13
N ALA A 142 35.64 14.43 -3.02
CA ALA A 142 35.32 13.14 -3.62
C ALA A 142 35.18 12.04 -2.55
N ALA A 143 36.08 12.01 -1.56
CA ALA A 143 36.01 11.09 -0.44
C ALA A 143 34.72 11.28 0.37
N ASN A 144 34.36 12.53 0.69
CA ASN A 144 33.14 12.84 1.45
C ASN A 144 31.87 12.39 0.72
N ILE A 145 31.78 12.65 -0.60
CA ILE A 145 30.66 12.20 -1.44
C ILE A 145 30.56 10.68 -1.44
N VAL A 146 31.69 9.98 -1.59
CA VAL A 146 31.74 8.51 -1.55
C VAL A 146 31.25 7.99 -0.20
N PHE A 147 31.73 8.55 0.92
CA PHE A 147 31.29 8.13 2.25
C PHE A 147 29.81 8.42 2.51
N CYS A 148 29.29 9.56 2.07
CA CYS A 148 27.86 9.88 2.15
C CYS A 148 27.02 8.87 1.36
N CYS A 149 27.40 8.56 0.12
CA CYS A 149 26.73 7.53 -0.67
C CYS A 149 26.77 6.15 0.01
N MET A 150 27.94 5.75 0.54
CA MET A 150 28.09 4.50 1.30
C MET A 150 27.15 4.46 2.52
N LEU A 151 27.05 5.54 3.30
CA LEU A 151 26.13 5.62 4.44
C LEU A 151 24.69 5.33 4.04
N TYR A 152 24.20 5.94 2.96
CA TYR A 152 22.84 5.69 2.47
C TYR A 152 22.65 4.25 1.99
N PHE A 153 23.58 3.71 1.20
CA PHE A 153 23.45 2.35 0.68
C PHE A 153 23.54 1.30 1.78
N ILE A 154 24.43 1.46 2.76
CA ILE A 154 24.55 0.58 3.93
C ILE A 154 23.27 0.66 4.78
N TYR A 155 22.76 1.87 5.03
CA TYR A 155 21.50 2.06 5.76
C TYR A 155 20.33 1.40 5.06
N ARG A 156 20.20 1.66 3.76
CA ARG A 156 19.17 1.05 2.93
C ARG A 156 19.31 -0.47 2.91
N PHE A 157 20.51 -1.02 2.76
CA PHE A 157 20.73 -2.47 2.73
C PHE A 157 20.37 -3.14 4.05
N ALA A 158 20.63 -2.49 5.18
CA ALA A 158 20.34 -3.04 6.50
C ALA A 158 18.84 -2.98 6.86
N VAL A 159 18.14 -1.92 6.44
CA VAL A 159 16.71 -1.73 6.75
C VAL A 159 15.79 -2.29 5.65
N ASN A 160 16.25 -2.37 4.41
CA ASN A 160 15.52 -2.93 3.28
C ASN A 160 15.85 -4.42 3.12
N THR A 161 14.88 -5.25 3.45
CA THR A 161 15.03 -6.70 3.43
C THR A 161 14.74 -7.24 2.03
N GLY A 162 15.76 -7.17 1.17
CA GLY A 162 15.82 -8.00 -0.04
C GLY A 162 16.01 -9.46 0.33
N ALA A 163 15.16 -10.33 -0.25
CA ALA A 163 15.07 -11.78 -0.08
C ALA A 163 16.35 -12.48 0.43
N LYS A 164 16.26 -13.17 1.58
CA LYS A 164 16.96 -14.41 1.98
C LYS A 164 16.76 -14.69 3.48
N ARG A 165 16.63 -15.98 3.84
CA ARG A 165 16.38 -16.56 5.19
C ARG A 165 16.87 -15.71 6.37
N ALA A 166 16.00 -15.55 7.38
CA ALA A 166 16.16 -14.75 8.61
C ALA A 166 17.54 -14.83 9.29
N LYS A 167 18.15 -16.03 9.34
CA LYS A 167 19.48 -16.25 9.96
C LYS A 167 20.62 -15.51 9.23
N SER A 168 20.54 -15.35 7.90
CA SER A 168 21.51 -14.59 7.10
C SER A 168 21.31 -13.07 7.19
N VAL A 169 20.12 -12.62 7.61
CA VAL A 169 19.76 -11.19 7.69
C VAL A 169 20.33 -10.56 8.96
N ALA A 170 20.27 -11.27 10.08
CA ALA A 170 20.84 -10.81 11.35
C ALA A 170 22.35 -10.56 11.24
N ALA A 171 23.11 -11.50 10.67
CA ALA A 171 24.55 -11.34 10.44
C ALA A 171 24.87 -10.15 9.50
N ARG A 172 24.11 -10.00 8.40
CA ARG A 172 24.22 -8.85 7.48
C ARG A 172 23.99 -7.51 8.18
N ARG A 173 23.05 -7.44 9.12
CA ARG A 173 22.75 -6.22 9.89
C ARG A 173 23.91 -5.80 10.78
N TYR A 174 24.54 -6.72 11.49
CA TYR A 174 25.69 -6.39 12.35
C TYR A 174 26.89 -5.91 11.53
N ILE A 175 27.15 -6.53 10.37
CA ILE A 175 28.19 -6.08 9.43
C ILE A 175 27.88 -4.67 8.91
N ALA A 176 26.62 -4.42 8.52
CA ALA A 176 26.19 -3.11 8.04
C ALA A 176 26.26 -2.03 9.14
N LEU A 177 25.96 -2.37 10.39
CA LEU A 177 26.10 -1.46 11.53
C LEU A 177 27.55 -1.01 11.71
N ILE A 178 28.50 -1.94 11.70
CA ILE A 178 29.93 -1.64 11.86
C ILE A 178 30.41 -0.77 10.68
N ALA A 179 30.06 -1.13 9.45
CA ALA A 179 30.42 -0.36 8.26
C ALA A 179 29.81 1.06 8.27
N PHE A 180 28.56 1.19 8.71
CA PHE A 180 27.89 2.49 8.84
C PHE A 180 28.55 3.35 9.93
N ALA A 181 28.84 2.77 11.11
CA ALA A 181 29.50 3.48 12.20
C ALA A 181 30.89 4.00 11.79
N ALA A 182 31.67 3.19 11.06
CA ALA A 182 32.96 3.60 10.52
C ALA A 182 32.82 4.75 9.51
N ALA A 183 31.91 4.63 8.54
CA ALA A 183 31.67 5.68 7.56
C ALA A 183 31.15 6.98 8.22
N ALA A 184 30.32 6.88 9.26
CA ALA A 184 29.79 8.03 9.97
C ALA A 184 30.88 8.73 10.79
N ALA A 185 31.76 7.97 11.43
CA ALA A 185 32.91 8.50 12.16
C ALA A 185 33.86 9.25 11.22
N ILE A 186 34.11 8.72 10.02
CA ILE A 186 34.94 9.38 9.00
C ILE A 186 34.31 10.70 8.53
N VAL A 187 33.01 10.70 8.21
CA VAL A 187 32.30 11.93 7.81
C VAL A 187 32.29 12.96 8.94
N PHE A 188 32.04 12.52 10.19
CA PHE A 188 32.10 13.37 11.37
C PHE A 188 33.49 13.99 11.55
N TRP A 189 34.55 13.17 11.50
CA TRP A 189 35.94 13.61 11.63
C TRP A 189 36.31 14.65 10.56
N GLN A 190 35.96 14.38 9.30
CA GLN A 190 36.16 15.32 8.19
C GLN A 190 35.40 16.64 8.39
N SER A 191 34.23 16.60 9.03
CA SER A 191 33.38 17.78 9.24
C SER A 191 33.69 18.59 10.51
N GLY A 192 34.27 17.98 11.55
CA GLY A 192 34.49 18.60 12.86
C GLY A 192 35.96 18.93 13.14
N LEU A 193 36.88 17.98 12.92
CA LEU A 193 38.27 18.14 13.34
C LEU A 193 39.06 19.09 12.42
N LEU A 194 38.81 19.02 11.12
CA LEU A 194 39.45 19.91 10.13
C LEU A 194 39.04 21.39 10.30
N ASN A 195 37.89 21.66 10.92
CA ASN A 195 37.40 23.02 11.15
C ASN A 195 37.94 23.62 12.46
N ILE A 196 38.10 22.81 13.50
CA ILE A 196 38.64 23.24 14.81
C ILE A 196 40.12 23.68 14.70
N PHE A 197 40.92 23.00 13.88
CA PHE A 197 42.34 23.36 13.69
C PHE A 197 42.57 24.56 12.77
N ARG A 198 41.54 25.07 12.09
CA ARG A 198 41.70 26.05 11.00
C ARG A 198 41.16 27.44 11.34
N GLN A 199 40.19 27.57 12.27
CA GLN A 199 39.72 28.86 12.77
C GLN A 199 39.50 28.82 14.30
N PRO A 200 40.43 29.35 15.12
CA PRO A 200 40.34 29.33 16.57
C PRO A 200 39.15 30.16 17.11
N GLU A 201 38.73 31.20 16.39
CA GLU A 201 37.71 32.16 16.85
C GLU A 201 36.26 31.64 16.69
N GLY A 202 36.04 30.59 15.87
CA GLY A 202 34.74 29.92 15.64
C GLY A 202 34.61 28.53 16.27
N GLY A 203 35.45 28.19 17.26
CA GLY A 203 35.58 26.83 17.80
C GLY A 203 34.28 26.25 18.38
N ILE A 204 33.42 27.07 18.98
CA ILE A 204 32.16 26.60 19.60
C ILE A 204 31.07 26.35 18.54
N THR A 205 30.95 27.22 17.53
CA THR A 205 29.93 27.07 16.47
C THR A 205 30.26 25.91 15.54
N SER A 206 31.54 25.73 15.16
CA SER A 206 31.99 24.57 14.39
C SER A 206 31.78 23.24 15.13
N LEU A 207 31.97 23.23 16.45
CA LEU A 207 31.67 22.09 17.32
C LEU A 207 30.17 21.74 17.33
N LEU A 208 29.26 22.73 17.36
CA LEU A 208 27.80 22.51 17.29
C LEU A 208 27.38 21.80 16.00
N GLY A 209 27.98 22.19 14.87
CA GLY A 209 27.76 21.53 13.59
C GLY A 209 28.18 20.05 13.61
N GLY A 210 29.33 19.74 14.21
CA GLY A 210 29.78 18.36 14.43
C GLY A 210 28.84 17.58 15.34
N ILE A 211 28.48 18.14 16.49
CA ILE A 211 27.58 17.50 17.47
C ILE A 211 26.22 17.17 16.82
N SER A 212 25.68 18.04 15.97
CA SER A 212 24.45 17.75 15.21
C SER A 212 24.57 16.49 14.35
N LEU A 213 25.67 16.34 13.58
CA LEU A 213 25.92 15.14 12.77
C LEU A 213 26.07 13.89 13.65
N PHE A 214 26.76 14.03 14.78
CA PHE A 214 26.91 12.94 15.75
C PHE A 214 25.55 12.49 16.30
N CYS A 215 24.68 13.42 16.70
CA CYS A 215 23.32 13.10 17.15
C CYS A 215 22.50 12.39 16.05
N ALA A 216 22.59 12.85 14.78
CA ALA A 216 21.92 12.19 13.66
C ALA A 216 22.44 10.76 13.41
N ALA A 217 23.76 10.57 13.46
CA ALA A 217 24.39 9.26 13.30
C ALA A 217 24.02 8.32 14.46
N LEU A 218 24.04 8.82 15.69
CA LEU A 218 23.65 8.08 16.89
C LEU A 218 22.18 7.65 16.84
N ALA A 219 21.29 8.53 16.37
CA ALA A 219 19.88 8.19 16.16
C ALA A 219 19.69 7.01 15.19
N VAL A 220 20.47 6.95 14.11
CA VAL A 220 20.45 5.85 13.15
C VAL A 220 21.03 4.56 13.76
N ILE A 221 22.13 4.66 14.52
CA ILE A 221 22.76 3.54 15.22
C ILE A 221 21.79 2.93 16.26
N LEU A 222 21.08 3.76 17.02
CA LEU A 222 20.09 3.30 18.00
C LEU A 222 18.94 2.52 17.33
N VAL A 223 18.52 2.94 16.13
CA VAL A 223 17.56 2.18 15.32
C VAL A 223 18.13 0.81 14.93
N PHE A 224 19.42 0.75 14.55
CA PHE A 224 20.09 -0.52 14.25
C PHE A 224 20.34 -1.42 15.45
N ILE A 225 20.35 -0.91 16.67
CA ILE A 225 20.44 -1.72 17.88
C ILE A 225 19.04 -2.20 18.28
N GLY A 226 18.07 -1.29 18.29
CA GLY A 226 16.72 -1.55 18.80
C GLY A 226 15.77 -2.25 17.83
N ALA A 227 16.04 -2.26 16.53
CA ALA A 227 15.20 -2.97 15.56
C ALA A 227 15.11 -4.46 15.91
N LYS A 228 13.91 -5.04 15.87
CA LYS A 228 13.72 -6.49 15.99
C LYS A 228 13.08 -7.00 14.71
N LEU A 229 13.50 -8.18 14.26
CA LEU A 229 12.81 -8.87 13.18
C LEU A 229 11.51 -9.43 13.76
N ASN A 230 10.37 -8.90 13.34
CA ASN A 230 9.08 -9.46 13.75
C ASN A 230 8.70 -10.64 12.86
N SER A 231 8.80 -11.86 13.40
CA SER A 231 8.20 -13.12 12.94
C SER A 231 8.85 -13.91 11.79
N ASP A 232 8.72 -15.24 11.92
CA ASP A 232 9.44 -16.28 11.18
C ASP A 232 8.77 -16.75 9.88
N ASN A 233 7.57 -16.28 9.50
CA ASN A 233 6.81 -16.88 8.37
C ASN A 233 5.99 -15.89 7.50
N MET A 234 6.23 -14.57 7.60
CA MET A 234 5.58 -13.57 6.72
C MET A 234 6.59 -12.97 5.73
N PRO A 235 6.20 -12.72 4.46
CA PRO A 235 7.07 -12.06 3.49
C PRO A 235 7.48 -10.67 4.01
N LEU A 236 8.66 -10.17 3.66
CA LEU A 236 9.11 -8.84 4.11
C LEU A 236 8.59 -7.74 3.18
N PRO A 237 8.28 -6.52 3.67
CA PRO A 237 7.82 -5.45 2.79
C PRO A 237 9.02 -4.96 2.00
N ALA A 238 8.95 -5.11 0.68
CA ALA A 238 10.04 -4.80 -0.23
C ALA A 238 9.79 -3.49 -0.97
N CYS A 239 10.87 -2.90 -1.48
CA CYS A 239 10.78 -1.71 -2.32
C CYS A 239 9.83 -1.94 -3.51
N GLY A 240 8.84 -1.05 -3.67
CA GLY A 240 7.83 -1.12 -4.73
C GLY A 240 6.52 -1.82 -4.33
N ASP A 241 6.41 -2.31 -3.09
CA ASP A 241 5.14 -2.80 -2.54
C ASP A 241 4.19 -1.62 -2.24
N ARG A 242 2.89 -1.90 -2.30
CA ARG A 242 1.83 -0.91 -2.13
C ARG A 242 1.20 -1.02 -0.74
N SER A 243 0.25 -0.15 -0.42
CA SER A 243 -0.53 -0.28 0.80
C SER A 243 -1.65 -1.32 0.72
N ASP A 244 -2.09 -1.66 -0.49
CA ASP A 244 -3.17 -2.59 -0.84
C ASP A 244 -2.67 -3.92 -1.43
N GLY A 245 -1.34 -4.15 -1.46
CA GLY A 245 -0.77 -5.42 -1.88
C GLY A 245 0.75 -5.44 -2.04
N ARG A 246 1.29 -6.66 -2.06
CA ARG A 246 2.71 -6.96 -2.26
C ARG A 246 3.00 -7.26 -3.72
N ARG A 247 4.14 -6.78 -4.22
CA ARG A 247 4.53 -7.00 -5.62
C ARG A 247 5.04 -8.42 -5.81
N LEU A 248 4.54 -9.12 -6.82
CA LEU A 248 5.07 -10.42 -7.23
C LEU A 248 6.29 -10.23 -8.13
N ARG A 249 7.37 -10.95 -7.84
CA ARG A 249 8.68 -10.80 -8.49
C ARG A 249 9.21 -12.11 -9.07
N SER A 250 8.73 -13.26 -8.59
CA SER A 250 9.10 -14.58 -9.13
C SER A 250 8.22 -15.06 -10.29
N LEU A 251 7.27 -14.23 -10.75
CA LEU A 251 6.48 -14.55 -11.94
C LEU A 251 7.37 -14.68 -13.17
N ASP A 252 6.89 -15.44 -14.14
CA ASP A 252 7.59 -15.65 -15.39
C ASP A 252 7.80 -14.31 -16.15
N PRO A 253 8.84 -14.22 -17.00
CA PRO A 253 9.12 -13.01 -17.75
C PRO A 253 7.98 -12.57 -18.69
N ILE A 254 7.17 -13.50 -19.22
CA ILE A 254 6.10 -13.15 -20.17
C ILE A 254 4.98 -12.40 -19.46
N SER A 255 4.63 -12.78 -18.23
CA SER A 255 3.72 -12.05 -17.34
C SER A 255 4.26 -10.65 -17.03
N GLY A 256 5.57 -10.52 -16.85
CA GLY A 256 6.24 -9.23 -16.61
C GLY A 256 6.21 -8.28 -17.81
N VAL A 257 6.26 -8.81 -19.04
CA VAL A 257 6.20 -8.01 -20.28
C VAL A 257 4.75 -7.77 -20.72
N GLY A 258 3.86 -8.74 -20.50
CA GLY A 258 2.45 -8.68 -20.91
C GLY A 258 1.70 -7.46 -20.37
N VAL A 259 2.04 -7.01 -19.15
CA VAL A 259 1.48 -5.78 -18.57
C VAL A 259 1.83 -4.50 -19.32
N TYR A 260 2.92 -4.50 -20.10
CA TYR A 260 3.29 -3.36 -20.96
C TYR A 260 2.69 -3.47 -22.36
N ILE A 261 2.58 -4.69 -22.90
CA ILE A 261 1.93 -4.95 -24.20
C ILE A 261 0.45 -4.56 -24.11
N MET A 262 -0.23 -5.09 -23.10
CA MET A 262 -1.62 -4.80 -22.80
C MET A 262 -1.67 -3.76 -21.68
N SER A 263 -1.41 -2.49 -22.01
CA SER A 263 -1.27 -1.42 -21.01
C SER A 263 -2.58 -1.07 -20.29
N ARG A 264 -3.72 -1.13 -20.99
CA ARG A 264 -5.06 -0.82 -20.47
C ARG A 264 -5.81 -2.10 -20.08
N ARG A 265 -6.69 -2.02 -19.08
CA ARG A 265 -7.48 -3.19 -18.63
C ARG A 265 -8.54 -3.58 -19.63
N ASN A 266 -9.17 -2.59 -20.26
CA ASN A 266 -10.19 -2.90 -21.27
C ASN A 266 -9.62 -3.73 -22.44
N GLY A 267 -8.38 -3.44 -22.84
CA GLY A 267 -7.65 -4.21 -23.85
C GLY A 267 -7.05 -5.54 -23.38
N ALA A 268 -7.24 -5.90 -22.11
CA ALA A 268 -6.77 -7.15 -21.48
C ALA A 268 -7.94 -7.99 -20.94
N ASN A 269 -9.17 -7.69 -21.37
CA ASN A 269 -10.37 -8.37 -20.92
C ASN A 269 -10.47 -9.78 -21.53
N ASN A 270 -10.64 -10.78 -20.68
CA ASN A 270 -11.10 -12.11 -21.09
C ASN A 270 -12.53 -12.34 -20.60
N LEU A 271 -13.39 -12.81 -21.49
CA LEU A 271 -14.85 -12.92 -21.30
C LEU A 271 -15.27 -14.39 -21.23
N PHE A 272 -15.99 -14.77 -20.18
CA PHE A 272 -16.49 -16.12 -19.98
C PHE A 272 -17.98 -16.11 -19.58
N ARG A 273 -18.78 -17.02 -20.15
CA ARG A 273 -20.19 -17.22 -19.78
C ARG A 273 -20.43 -18.69 -19.49
N ASP A 274 -21.15 -18.96 -18.41
CA ASP A 274 -21.54 -20.31 -18.00
C ASP A 274 -22.78 -20.22 -17.09
N GLY A 275 -23.28 -21.35 -16.63
CA GLY A 275 -24.32 -21.44 -15.62
C GLY A 275 -24.08 -22.57 -14.64
N PHE A 276 -24.81 -22.53 -13.54
CA PHE A 276 -24.87 -23.63 -12.57
C PHE A 276 -26.32 -24.00 -12.28
N GLU A 277 -26.54 -25.29 -12.05
CA GLU A 277 -27.85 -25.85 -11.71
C GLU A 277 -28.18 -25.52 -10.25
N CYS A 278 -29.40 -25.09 -9.99
CA CYS A 278 -29.76 -24.46 -8.71
C CYS A 278 -30.29 -25.42 -7.65
N SER A 279 -30.54 -26.71 -7.93
CA SER A 279 -31.26 -27.58 -7.00
C SER A 279 -30.55 -27.74 -5.65
N ALA A 280 -29.24 -27.98 -5.66
CA ALA A 280 -28.43 -28.05 -4.44
C ALA A 280 -28.38 -26.69 -3.73
N ALA A 281 -28.17 -25.61 -4.49
CA ALA A 281 -28.12 -24.24 -3.97
C ALA A 281 -29.45 -23.81 -3.32
N GLU A 282 -30.60 -24.13 -3.93
CA GLU A 282 -31.93 -23.80 -3.40
C GLU A 282 -32.22 -24.53 -2.09
N LYS A 283 -31.90 -25.83 -2.04
CA LYS A 283 -32.04 -26.63 -0.83
C LYS A 283 -31.22 -26.02 0.30
N TYR A 284 -29.94 -25.75 0.04
CA TYR A 284 -29.02 -25.18 1.01
C TYR A 284 -29.42 -23.76 1.46
N ILE A 285 -29.85 -22.88 0.54
CA ILE A 285 -30.35 -21.55 0.89
C ILE A 285 -31.56 -21.64 1.83
N ARG A 286 -32.46 -22.59 1.60
CA ARG A 286 -33.62 -22.81 2.48
C ARG A 286 -33.16 -23.28 3.86
N GLU A 287 -32.27 -24.26 3.94
CA GLU A 287 -31.70 -24.77 5.20
C GLU A 287 -31.03 -23.64 6.00
N LYS A 288 -30.22 -22.79 5.36
CA LYS A 288 -29.60 -21.64 6.03
C LYS A 288 -30.60 -20.61 6.54
N ARG A 289 -31.70 -20.38 5.84
CA ARG A 289 -32.78 -19.52 6.33
C ARG A 289 -33.50 -20.13 7.53
N GLU A 290 -33.69 -21.44 7.54
CA GLU A 290 -34.26 -22.19 8.67
C GLU A 290 -33.33 -22.19 9.89
N GLU A 291 -32.01 -22.17 9.68
CA GLU A 291 -30.98 -21.98 10.73
C GLU A 291 -30.93 -20.55 11.31
N GLY A 292 -31.72 -19.61 10.79
CA GLY A 292 -31.80 -18.22 11.28
C GLY A 292 -31.11 -17.17 10.40
N LEU A 293 -30.53 -17.56 9.26
CA LEU A 293 -29.95 -16.62 8.27
C LEU A 293 -31.04 -16.18 7.28
N ASP A 294 -32.03 -15.44 7.77
CA ASP A 294 -33.25 -15.02 7.06
C ASP A 294 -33.00 -14.36 5.68
N LYS A 295 -31.95 -13.55 5.55
CA LYS A 295 -31.58 -12.86 4.31
C LYS A 295 -30.68 -13.68 3.38
N PHE A 296 -30.37 -14.93 3.72
CA PHE A 296 -29.42 -15.74 2.96
C PHE A 296 -29.94 -15.97 1.53
N GLY A 297 -29.05 -15.96 0.54
CA GLY A 297 -29.45 -15.99 -0.87
C GLY A 297 -28.27 -16.22 -1.81
N TYR A 298 -28.54 -16.17 -3.13
CA TYR A 298 -27.54 -16.47 -4.15
C TYR A 298 -26.31 -15.58 -4.10
N THR A 299 -26.44 -14.30 -3.76
CA THR A 299 -25.28 -13.41 -3.57
C THR A 299 -24.35 -13.95 -2.49
N HIS A 300 -24.89 -14.29 -1.31
CA HIS A 300 -24.11 -14.85 -0.20
C HIS A 300 -23.41 -16.15 -0.60
N LEU A 301 -24.14 -17.05 -1.27
CA LEU A 301 -23.59 -18.32 -1.74
C LEU A 301 -22.46 -18.13 -2.78
N LEU A 302 -22.65 -17.24 -3.75
CA LEU A 302 -21.64 -16.93 -4.78
C LEU A 302 -20.40 -16.28 -4.16
N LEU A 303 -20.58 -15.37 -3.18
CA LEU A 303 -19.47 -14.76 -2.46
C LEU A 303 -18.70 -15.78 -1.63
N ALA A 304 -19.38 -16.66 -0.91
CA ALA A 304 -18.74 -17.72 -0.13
C ALA A 304 -17.98 -18.71 -1.05
N ALA A 305 -18.56 -19.09 -2.18
CA ALA A 305 -17.88 -19.91 -3.18
C ALA A 305 -16.66 -19.19 -3.78
N TYR A 306 -16.74 -17.88 -4.02
CA TYR A 306 -15.60 -17.08 -4.50
C TYR A 306 -14.48 -17.00 -3.44
N VAL A 307 -14.81 -16.71 -2.18
CA VAL A 307 -13.85 -16.67 -1.06
C VAL A 307 -13.14 -18.02 -0.91
N ARG A 308 -13.89 -19.13 -0.93
CA ARG A 308 -13.33 -20.48 -0.91
C ARG A 308 -12.47 -20.77 -2.14
N THR A 309 -12.84 -20.24 -3.31
CA THR A 309 -12.03 -20.41 -4.52
C THR A 309 -10.71 -19.66 -4.39
N VAL A 310 -10.72 -18.41 -3.92
CA VAL A 310 -9.49 -17.63 -3.72
C VAL A 310 -8.57 -18.29 -2.68
N SER A 311 -9.12 -18.91 -1.64
CA SER A 311 -8.29 -19.58 -0.62
C SER A 311 -7.48 -20.77 -1.16
N GLN A 312 -8.00 -21.45 -2.19
CA GLN A 312 -7.31 -22.56 -2.85
C GLN A 312 -6.60 -22.15 -4.14
N ARG A 313 -7.03 -21.03 -4.74
CA ARG A 313 -6.56 -20.54 -6.03
C ARG A 313 -6.24 -19.04 -5.92
N PRO A 314 -5.22 -18.63 -5.15
CA PRO A 314 -4.96 -17.23 -4.82
C PRO A 314 -4.61 -16.34 -6.03
N ALA A 315 -4.09 -16.90 -7.14
CA ALA A 315 -3.70 -16.09 -8.29
C ALA A 315 -4.85 -15.30 -8.95
N ILE A 316 -6.12 -15.74 -8.80
CA ILE A 316 -7.28 -14.99 -9.31
C ILE A 316 -7.51 -13.68 -8.54
N ASN A 317 -6.91 -13.53 -7.35
CA ASN A 317 -7.01 -12.35 -6.50
C ASN A 317 -5.80 -11.39 -6.66
N ARG A 318 -4.95 -11.62 -7.66
CA ARG A 318 -3.89 -10.69 -8.04
C ARG A 318 -4.47 -9.45 -8.71
N PHE A 319 -3.66 -8.41 -8.86
CA PHE A 319 -4.02 -7.21 -9.60
C PHE A 319 -2.83 -6.54 -10.22
N ILE A 320 -3.12 -5.66 -11.18
CA ILE A 320 -2.11 -4.86 -11.87
C ILE A 320 -2.24 -3.41 -11.48
N ALA A 321 -1.11 -2.81 -11.11
CA ALA A 321 -0.99 -1.37 -10.89
C ALA A 321 0.39 -0.89 -11.34
N GLY A 322 0.47 0.23 -12.05
CA GLY A 322 1.75 0.77 -12.52
C GLY A 322 2.63 -0.21 -13.29
N HIS A 323 2.01 -1.00 -14.18
CA HIS A 323 2.66 -2.07 -14.98
C HIS A 323 3.40 -3.12 -14.13
N ARG A 324 2.84 -3.48 -12.98
CA ARG A 324 3.38 -4.50 -12.09
C ARG A 324 2.23 -5.34 -11.54
N ILE A 325 2.51 -6.62 -11.30
CA ILE A 325 1.55 -7.57 -10.75
C ILE A 325 1.74 -7.61 -9.23
N TYR A 326 0.62 -7.57 -8.51
CA TYR A 326 0.54 -7.57 -7.06
C TYR A 326 -0.43 -8.67 -6.60
N THR A 327 -0.23 -9.14 -5.38
CA THR A 327 -1.20 -9.96 -4.66
C THR A 327 -1.75 -9.19 -3.47
N ARG A 328 -3.01 -9.43 -3.08
CA ARG A 328 -3.69 -8.74 -1.97
C ARG A 328 -3.42 -9.36 -0.60
N ASP A 329 -2.36 -10.17 -0.48
CA ASP A 329 -1.86 -10.74 0.78
C ASP A 329 -2.96 -11.34 1.67
N GLY A 330 -3.88 -12.11 1.07
CA GLY A 330 -4.97 -12.77 1.81
C GLY A 330 -6.15 -11.84 2.18
N LYS A 331 -6.28 -10.68 1.55
CA LYS A 331 -7.50 -9.87 1.60
C LYS A 331 -8.32 -10.06 0.34
N ILE A 332 -9.62 -10.25 0.50
CA ILE A 332 -10.57 -10.41 -0.59
C ILE A 332 -11.57 -9.27 -0.47
N ILE A 333 -11.45 -8.27 -1.33
CA ILE A 333 -12.24 -7.05 -1.25
C ILE A 333 -13.29 -7.08 -2.36
N VAL A 334 -14.56 -7.24 -2.01
CA VAL A 334 -15.64 -7.29 -3.00
C VAL A 334 -16.42 -5.98 -3.00
N CYS A 335 -16.60 -5.42 -4.18
CA CYS A 335 -17.45 -4.25 -4.41
C CYS A 335 -18.78 -4.69 -5.03
N MET A 336 -19.89 -4.10 -4.58
CA MET A 336 -21.21 -4.35 -5.16
C MET A 336 -22.03 -3.06 -5.18
N ALA A 337 -22.67 -2.77 -6.30
CA ALA A 337 -23.68 -1.72 -6.36
C ALA A 337 -24.98 -2.23 -5.73
N ILE A 338 -25.55 -1.47 -4.81
CA ILE A 338 -26.85 -1.74 -4.20
C ILE A 338 -27.78 -0.56 -4.46
N LYS A 339 -29.03 -0.88 -4.80
CA LYS A 339 -30.12 0.09 -4.80
C LYS A 339 -30.78 0.11 -3.44
N LYS A 340 -31.04 1.30 -2.90
CA LYS A 340 -31.80 1.44 -1.65
C LYS A 340 -33.25 0.98 -1.84
N ASP A 341 -33.87 1.41 -2.94
CA ASP A 341 -35.21 1.03 -3.35
C ASP A 341 -35.23 0.55 -4.79
N MET A 342 -36.18 -0.33 -5.14
CA MET A 342 -36.37 -0.81 -6.52
C MET A 342 -37.20 0.18 -7.35
N ALA A 343 -36.88 1.47 -7.24
CA ALA A 343 -37.45 2.54 -8.04
C ALA A 343 -36.43 3.05 -9.07
N THR A 344 -36.92 3.68 -10.14
CA THR A 344 -36.06 4.16 -11.24
C THR A 344 -35.17 5.33 -10.81
N ASP A 345 -35.67 6.14 -9.88
CA ASP A 345 -35.03 7.32 -9.27
C ASP A 345 -34.27 7.02 -7.97
N ALA A 346 -34.34 5.77 -7.48
CA ALA A 346 -33.64 5.38 -6.26
C ALA A 346 -32.12 5.50 -6.42
N SER A 347 -31.49 6.15 -5.45
CA SER A 347 -30.04 6.28 -5.40
C SER A 347 -29.34 4.92 -5.36
N GLU A 348 -28.31 4.79 -6.20
CA GLU A 348 -27.37 3.67 -6.19
C GLU A 348 -26.21 4.04 -5.27
N THR A 349 -25.79 3.11 -4.41
CA THR A 349 -24.57 3.24 -3.61
C THR A 349 -23.71 2.00 -3.76
N ILE A 350 -22.41 2.13 -3.50
CA ILE A 350 -21.47 1.02 -3.64
C ILE A 350 -21.01 0.60 -2.26
N ILE A 351 -21.26 -0.66 -1.93
CA ILE A 351 -20.69 -1.30 -0.75
C ILE A 351 -19.36 -1.96 -1.10
N LYS A 352 -18.48 -2.00 -0.11
CA LYS A 352 -17.17 -2.62 -0.21
C LYS A 352 -16.91 -3.47 1.02
N VAL A 353 -16.83 -4.78 0.82
CA VAL A 353 -16.74 -5.76 1.89
C VAL A 353 -15.37 -6.44 1.84
N GLU A 354 -14.69 -6.51 2.99
CA GLU A 354 -13.41 -7.22 3.13
C GLU A 354 -13.66 -8.60 3.74
N PHE A 355 -13.22 -9.64 3.03
CA PHE A 355 -13.21 -11.03 3.46
C PHE A 355 -11.78 -11.55 3.58
N HIS A 356 -11.63 -12.66 4.30
CA HIS A 356 -10.40 -13.43 4.41
C HIS A 356 -10.55 -14.82 3.80
N PRO A 357 -9.47 -15.43 3.28
CA PRO A 357 -9.47 -16.79 2.72
C PRO A 357 -10.01 -17.86 3.67
N GLU A 358 -9.95 -17.62 4.98
CA GLU A 358 -10.40 -18.52 6.04
C GLU A 358 -11.89 -18.38 6.38
N ASP A 359 -12.56 -17.34 5.86
CA ASP A 359 -13.96 -17.06 6.16
C ASP A 359 -14.86 -18.22 5.70
N SER A 360 -15.77 -18.61 6.60
CA SER A 360 -16.87 -19.53 6.34
C SER A 360 -18.05 -18.81 5.68
N VAL A 361 -19.09 -19.57 5.31
CA VAL A 361 -20.35 -19.00 4.81
C VAL A 361 -21.01 -18.05 5.83
N TYR A 362 -20.87 -18.34 7.13
CA TYR A 362 -21.45 -17.53 8.21
C TYR A 362 -20.73 -16.19 8.33
N ASP A 363 -19.38 -16.22 8.31
CA ASP A 363 -18.55 -15.01 8.29
C ASP A 363 -18.88 -14.13 7.07
N VAL A 364 -19.06 -14.76 5.90
CA VAL A 364 -19.43 -14.04 4.67
C VAL A 364 -20.81 -13.41 4.79
N TYR A 365 -21.79 -14.13 5.33
CA TYR A 365 -23.14 -13.62 5.56
C TYR A 365 -23.13 -12.42 6.50
N GLU A 366 -22.48 -12.53 7.66
CA GLU A 366 -22.42 -11.47 8.67
C GLU A 366 -21.75 -10.22 8.11
N LYS A 367 -20.56 -10.36 7.52
CA LYS A 367 -19.79 -9.22 6.97
C LYS A 367 -20.53 -8.53 5.82
N PHE A 368 -21.16 -9.32 4.94
CA PHE A 368 -21.89 -8.75 3.82
C PHE A 368 -23.15 -8.02 4.27
N ASN A 369 -23.96 -8.62 5.15
CA ASN A 369 -25.17 -7.97 5.64
C ASN A 369 -24.85 -6.75 6.51
N ALA A 370 -23.80 -6.79 7.33
CA ALA A 370 -23.36 -5.62 8.07
C ALA A 370 -23.07 -4.43 7.13
N ALA A 371 -22.39 -4.67 6.02
CA ALA A 371 -22.11 -3.64 5.02
C ALA A 371 -23.37 -3.14 4.28
N VAL A 372 -24.32 -4.03 3.99
CA VAL A 372 -25.61 -3.66 3.38
C VAL A 372 -26.44 -2.81 4.34
N GLU A 373 -26.56 -3.22 5.60
CA GLU A 373 -27.33 -2.50 6.62
C GLU A 373 -26.69 -1.15 6.94
N GLU A 374 -25.36 -1.06 7.04
CA GLU A 374 -24.65 0.23 7.20
C GLU A 374 -24.95 1.18 6.03
N ALA A 375 -24.91 0.67 4.80
CA ALA A 375 -25.19 1.49 3.62
C ALA A 375 -26.67 1.92 3.52
N LYS A 376 -27.60 1.08 3.98
CA LYS A 376 -29.03 1.44 4.07
C LYS A 376 -29.33 2.42 5.20
N ALA A 377 -28.74 2.22 6.38
CA ALA A 377 -28.93 3.03 7.57
C ALA A 377 -28.32 4.43 7.44
N SER A 378 -27.32 4.61 6.57
CA SER A 378 -26.84 5.94 6.22
C SER A 378 -27.93 6.75 5.50
N GLU A 379 -28.64 7.61 6.23
CA GLU A 379 -29.58 8.59 5.66
C GLU A 379 -28.86 9.42 4.58
N GLU A 380 -29.46 9.55 3.39
CA GLU A 380 -29.02 10.38 2.24
C GLU A 380 -27.51 10.36 1.86
N LEU A 381 -27.13 9.78 0.71
CA LEU A 381 -25.85 10.05 0.00
C LEU A 381 -24.57 10.09 0.88
N ASN A 382 -24.60 9.44 2.04
CA ASN A 382 -23.60 9.59 3.09
C ASN A 382 -22.61 8.44 3.11
N SER A 383 -22.61 7.57 2.09
CA SER A 383 -21.48 6.66 1.89
C SER A 383 -20.23 7.52 1.72
N SER A 384 -19.12 7.05 2.29
CA SER A 384 -17.88 7.82 2.26
C SER A 384 -17.36 8.03 0.82
N PHE A 385 -17.81 7.21 -0.14
CA PHE A 385 -17.53 7.40 -1.57
C PHE A 385 -18.41 8.48 -2.20
N ASP A 386 -19.71 8.53 -1.88
CA ASP A 386 -20.63 9.55 -2.43
C ASP A 386 -20.20 10.95 -2.01
N LYS A 387 -19.69 11.12 -0.77
CA LYS A 387 -19.07 12.37 -0.31
C LYS A 387 -17.81 12.74 -1.11
N LEU A 388 -16.97 11.77 -1.42
CA LEU A 388 -15.78 11.98 -2.24
C LEU A 388 -16.17 12.39 -3.66
N ALA A 389 -17.17 11.72 -4.25
CA ALA A 389 -17.70 12.04 -5.57
C ALA A 389 -18.33 13.44 -5.59
N GLY A 390 -19.11 13.79 -4.57
CA GLY A 390 -19.65 15.14 -4.39
C GLY A 390 -18.57 16.21 -4.30
N LEU A 391 -17.51 15.99 -3.49
CA LEU A 391 -16.38 16.91 -3.40
C LEU A 391 -15.66 17.09 -4.74
N LEU A 392 -15.47 15.99 -5.46
CA LEU A 392 -14.87 16.01 -6.80
C LEU A 392 -15.76 16.82 -7.78
N ASN A 393 -17.08 16.67 -7.72
CA ASN A 393 -18.00 17.38 -8.62
C ASN A 393 -17.95 18.92 -8.52
N PHE A 394 -17.45 19.48 -7.41
CA PHE A 394 -17.24 20.93 -7.28
C PHE A 394 -16.02 21.45 -8.06
N ILE A 395 -15.15 20.57 -8.55
CA ILE A 395 -13.95 20.95 -9.28
C ILE A 395 -14.31 21.23 -10.75
N PRO A 396 -14.01 22.42 -11.29
CA PRO A 396 -14.21 22.72 -12.72
C PRO A 396 -13.52 21.70 -13.63
N GLY A 397 -14.13 21.37 -14.78
CA GLY A 397 -13.71 20.25 -15.63
C GLY A 397 -12.22 20.20 -15.99
N LEU A 398 -11.58 21.34 -16.28
CA LEU A 398 -10.14 21.39 -16.57
C LEU A 398 -9.28 20.98 -15.35
N LEU A 399 -9.68 21.43 -14.16
CA LEU A 399 -9.01 21.05 -12.91
C LEU A 399 -9.34 19.60 -12.51
N MET A 400 -10.50 19.08 -12.91
CA MET A 400 -10.87 17.68 -12.69
C MET A 400 -9.93 16.74 -13.45
N GLU A 401 -9.67 17.00 -14.73
CA GLU A 401 -8.72 16.21 -15.52
C GLU A 401 -7.32 16.21 -14.92
N PHE A 402 -6.84 17.39 -14.47
CA PHE A 402 -5.57 17.48 -13.75
C PHE A 402 -5.59 16.69 -12.43
N THR A 403 -6.69 16.74 -11.69
CA THR A 403 -6.86 16.01 -10.43
C THR A 403 -6.86 14.50 -10.65
N LEU A 404 -7.62 14.00 -11.64
CA LEU A 404 -7.64 12.59 -12.01
C LEU A 404 -6.27 12.13 -12.53
N TRP A 405 -5.57 12.96 -13.30
CA TRP A 405 -4.20 12.70 -13.71
C TRP A 405 -3.26 12.54 -12.50
N LEU A 406 -3.32 13.45 -11.52
CA LEU A 406 -2.54 13.33 -10.29
C LEU A 406 -2.86 12.05 -9.52
N ILE A 407 -4.14 11.71 -9.38
CA ILE A 407 -4.58 10.47 -8.71
C ILE A 407 -4.00 9.25 -9.45
N ARG A 408 -4.06 9.23 -10.78
CA ARG A 408 -3.46 8.16 -11.61
C ARG A 408 -1.95 8.08 -11.43
N VAL A 409 -1.25 9.21 -11.35
CA VAL A 409 0.21 9.24 -11.10
C VAL A 409 0.53 8.66 -9.73
N PHE A 410 -0.17 9.07 -8.68
CA PHE A 410 0.04 8.53 -7.34
C PHE A 410 -0.27 7.03 -7.28
N ASP A 411 -1.34 6.60 -7.95
CA ASP A 411 -1.69 5.19 -8.03
C ASP A 411 -0.62 4.40 -8.83
N TYR A 412 -0.13 4.92 -9.96
CA TYR A 412 0.96 4.31 -10.72
C TYR A 412 2.21 4.01 -9.87
N PHE A 413 2.60 4.95 -9.00
CA PHE A 413 3.75 4.78 -8.10
C PHE A 413 3.43 4.06 -6.79
N GLY A 414 2.19 3.59 -6.58
CA GLY A 414 1.80 2.92 -5.35
C GLY A 414 1.75 3.82 -4.12
N LYS A 415 1.52 5.12 -4.34
CA LYS A 415 1.50 6.18 -3.32
C LYS A 415 0.10 6.73 -3.06
N LEU A 416 -0.94 6.14 -3.66
CA LEU A 416 -2.31 6.54 -3.42
C LEU A 416 -2.64 6.42 -1.92
N PRO A 417 -3.22 7.45 -1.28
CA PRO A 417 -3.62 7.40 0.12
C PRO A 417 -4.53 6.20 0.43
N ARG A 418 -4.31 5.56 1.59
CA ARG A 418 -5.10 4.40 2.03
C ARG A 418 -6.60 4.67 2.09
N ILE A 419 -7.00 5.91 2.38
CA ILE A 419 -8.42 6.27 2.44
C ILE A 419 -9.02 6.28 1.05
N LEU A 420 -8.35 6.83 0.05
CA LEU A 420 -8.82 6.70 -1.34
C LEU A 420 -8.87 5.24 -1.79
N LEU A 421 -7.91 4.41 -1.38
CA LEU A 421 -7.97 2.97 -1.66
C LEU A 421 -9.14 2.27 -0.96
N LYS A 422 -9.45 2.64 0.28
CA LYS A 422 -10.61 2.10 1.02
C LYS A 422 -11.93 2.57 0.41
N LEU A 423 -12.06 3.85 0.08
CA LEU A 423 -13.30 4.44 -0.42
C LEU A 423 -13.55 4.16 -1.90
N SER A 424 -12.51 3.99 -2.70
CA SER A 424 -12.66 3.80 -4.13
C SER A 424 -13.30 2.44 -4.43
N PRO A 425 -14.42 2.39 -5.17
CA PRO A 425 -15.03 1.15 -5.60
C PRO A 425 -14.21 0.46 -6.69
N PHE A 426 -13.22 1.15 -7.27
CA PHE A 426 -12.38 0.65 -8.35
C PHE A 426 -11.14 -0.11 -7.86
N HIS A 427 -10.91 -0.17 -6.55
CA HIS A 427 -9.77 -0.85 -5.94
C HIS A 427 -10.23 -2.03 -5.09
N GLY A 428 -10.22 -3.24 -5.64
CA GLY A 428 -10.71 -4.43 -4.95
C GLY A 428 -10.40 -5.71 -5.70
N SER A 429 -10.76 -6.85 -5.11
CA SER A 429 -10.59 -8.19 -5.66
C SER A 429 -11.60 -8.54 -6.73
N MET A 430 -12.85 -8.09 -6.59
CA MET A 430 -13.92 -8.40 -7.53
C MET A 430 -15.00 -7.34 -7.43
N PHE A 431 -15.63 -7.03 -8.56
CA PHE A 431 -16.91 -6.33 -8.57
C PHE A 431 -18.00 -7.35 -8.90
N VAL A 432 -19.04 -7.43 -8.08
CA VAL A 432 -20.19 -8.31 -8.31
C VAL A 432 -21.44 -7.50 -8.59
N THR A 433 -22.26 -7.97 -9.53
CA THR A 433 -23.57 -7.38 -9.81
C THR A 433 -24.64 -8.46 -9.98
N SER A 434 -25.83 -8.17 -9.48
CA SER A 434 -27.00 -9.05 -9.59
C SER A 434 -27.95 -8.49 -10.63
N MET A 435 -28.00 -9.12 -11.79
CA MET A 435 -29.02 -8.85 -12.81
C MET A 435 -30.32 -9.62 -12.51
N GLY A 436 -30.25 -10.61 -11.62
CA GLY A 436 -31.40 -11.39 -11.18
C GLY A 436 -32.46 -10.57 -10.43
N SER A 437 -32.06 -9.54 -9.68
CA SER A 437 -33.01 -8.60 -9.05
C SER A 437 -33.73 -7.71 -10.08
N LEU A 438 -33.14 -7.52 -11.26
CA LEU A 438 -33.72 -6.77 -12.37
C LEU A 438 -34.52 -7.67 -13.34
N GLY A 439 -34.52 -8.99 -13.13
CA GLY A 439 -35.24 -9.94 -13.98
C GLY A 439 -34.58 -10.21 -15.34
N ILE A 440 -33.32 -9.81 -15.55
CA ILE A 440 -32.63 -9.97 -16.84
C ILE A 440 -31.49 -11.00 -16.77
N PRO A 441 -31.06 -11.58 -17.91
CA PRO A 441 -29.86 -12.42 -17.99
C PRO A 441 -28.58 -11.65 -17.61
N PRO A 442 -27.47 -12.34 -17.26
CA PRO A 442 -26.23 -11.65 -16.91
C PRO A 442 -25.62 -10.94 -18.13
N ILE A 443 -24.91 -9.84 -17.87
CA ILE A 443 -24.22 -9.04 -18.90
C ILE A 443 -22.70 -9.10 -18.72
N TYR A 444 -21.94 -8.98 -19.80
CA TYR A 444 -20.51 -8.71 -19.70
C TYR A 444 -20.28 -7.26 -19.30
N HIS A 445 -19.63 -7.06 -18.15
CA HIS A 445 -19.18 -5.74 -17.74
C HIS A 445 -17.68 -5.62 -18.02
N HIS A 446 -17.25 -4.51 -18.60
CA HIS A 446 -15.83 -4.24 -18.85
C HIS A 446 -15.06 -4.06 -17.52
N LEU A 447 -13.75 -4.28 -17.54
CA LEU A 447 -12.90 -3.82 -16.45
C LEU A 447 -12.62 -2.31 -16.59
N TYR A 448 -12.65 -1.61 -15.45
CA TYR A 448 -12.31 -0.20 -15.40
C TYR A 448 -10.81 0.03 -15.63
N ASP A 449 -10.45 0.94 -16.53
CA ASP A 449 -9.05 1.35 -16.71
C ASP A 449 -8.52 2.10 -15.48
N PHE A 450 -9.40 2.74 -14.71
CA PHE A 450 -9.08 3.31 -13.41
C PHE A 450 -9.19 2.27 -12.29
N GLY A 451 -8.29 2.33 -11.31
CA GLY A 451 -8.27 1.42 -10.16
C GLY A 451 -7.43 0.18 -10.39
N ASN A 452 -7.80 -0.95 -9.77
CA ASN A 452 -7.07 -2.22 -9.88
C ASN A 452 -7.95 -3.49 -9.73
N LEU A 453 -9.25 -3.40 -10.00
CA LEU A 453 -10.14 -4.55 -10.04
C LEU A 453 -9.76 -5.53 -11.16
N PRO A 454 -9.47 -6.80 -10.84
CA PRO A 454 -9.09 -7.81 -11.83
C PRO A 454 -10.29 -8.61 -12.38
N ILE A 455 -11.44 -8.63 -11.68
CA ILE A 455 -12.57 -9.50 -11.99
C ILE A 455 -13.88 -8.72 -11.85
N PHE A 456 -14.77 -8.92 -12.81
CA PHE A 456 -16.17 -8.53 -12.75
C PHE A 456 -17.05 -9.76 -12.93
N LEU A 457 -17.93 -10.03 -11.96
CA LEU A 457 -18.90 -11.14 -11.99
C LEU A 457 -20.32 -10.58 -12.08
N ALA A 458 -21.09 -11.01 -13.07
CA ALA A 458 -22.52 -10.73 -13.14
C ALA A 458 -23.29 -12.06 -13.16
N PHE A 459 -24.38 -12.14 -12.40
CA PHE A 459 -25.29 -13.30 -12.46
C PHE A 459 -26.73 -12.83 -12.71
N GLY A 460 -27.46 -13.61 -13.51
CA GLY A 460 -28.77 -13.22 -14.00
C GLY A 460 -29.95 -13.81 -13.26
N ALA A 461 -31.12 -13.56 -13.82
CA ALA A 461 -32.36 -14.19 -13.40
C ALA A 461 -32.31 -15.71 -13.60
N LYS A 462 -33.02 -16.42 -12.72
CA LYS A 462 -33.17 -17.86 -12.79
C LYS A 462 -33.95 -18.24 -14.05
N ARG A 463 -33.42 -19.17 -14.83
CA ARG A 463 -34.10 -19.76 -15.98
C ARG A 463 -34.43 -21.23 -15.73
N ARG A 464 -35.48 -21.71 -16.39
CA ARG A 464 -35.86 -23.13 -16.40
C ARG A 464 -35.47 -23.72 -17.74
N GLU A 465 -34.95 -24.94 -17.72
CA GLU A 465 -34.57 -25.67 -18.91
C GLU A 465 -35.05 -27.11 -18.79
N ASN A 466 -35.67 -27.61 -19.85
CA ASN A 466 -36.25 -28.94 -19.91
C ASN A 466 -35.22 -29.88 -20.56
N PHE A 467 -34.85 -30.95 -19.86
CA PHE A 467 -33.95 -31.99 -20.35
C PHE A 467 -34.76 -33.25 -20.63
N MET A 468 -34.59 -33.80 -21.83
CA MET A 468 -35.12 -35.11 -22.16
C MET A 468 -34.14 -36.16 -21.64
N LEU A 469 -34.61 -37.03 -20.76
CA LEU A 469 -33.86 -38.17 -20.28
C LEU A 469 -33.85 -39.28 -21.36
N PRO A 470 -32.90 -40.24 -21.31
CA PRO A 470 -32.82 -41.32 -22.30
C PRO A 470 -34.07 -42.19 -22.41
N ASP A 471 -34.90 -42.22 -21.36
CA ASP A 471 -36.18 -42.94 -21.30
C ASP A 471 -37.36 -42.14 -21.90
N GLY A 472 -37.11 -40.94 -22.42
CA GLY A 472 -38.12 -40.03 -22.97
C GLY A 472 -38.80 -39.13 -21.93
N THR A 473 -38.48 -39.26 -20.65
CA THR A 473 -39.07 -38.44 -19.58
C THR A 473 -38.47 -37.02 -19.61
N VAL A 474 -39.31 -35.99 -19.48
CA VAL A 474 -38.85 -34.60 -19.44
C VAL A 474 -38.60 -34.17 -18.00
N GLN A 475 -37.35 -33.86 -17.67
CA GLN A 475 -36.96 -33.29 -16.39
C GLN A 475 -36.68 -31.80 -16.51
N GLN A 476 -37.44 -30.98 -15.78
CA GLN A 476 -37.18 -29.54 -15.69
C GLN A 476 -36.12 -29.26 -14.62
N LYS A 477 -35.05 -28.57 -15.01
CA LYS A 477 -33.99 -28.08 -14.11
C LYS A 477 -33.97 -26.56 -14.10
N LYS A 478 -33.47 -25.98 -13.00
CA LYS A 478 -33.33 -24.53 -12.84
C LYS A 478 -31.86 -24.18 -12.92
N TYR A 479 -31.54 -23.10 -13.64
CA TYR A 479 -30.19 -22.61 -13.77
C TYR A 479 -30.11 -21.12 -13.46
N ILE A 480 -28.97 -20.69 -12.94
CA ILE A 480 -28.54 -19.30 -12.95
C ILE A 480 -27.34 -19.22 -13.86
N ASP A 481 -27.45 -18.37 -14.88
CA ASP A 481 -26.33 -18.02 -15.73
C ASP A 481 -25.50 -16.92 -15.07
N PHE A 482 -24.19 -16.98 -15.26
CA PHE A 482 -23.26 -15.94 -14.88
C PHE A 482 -22.27 -15.64 -16.01
N THR A 483 -21.80 -14.40 -16.02
CA THR A 483 -20.72 -13.92 -16.88
C THR A 483 -19.57 -13.42 -16.02
N VAL A 484 -18.36 -13.68 -16.47
CA VAL A 484 -17.14 -13.22 -15.82
C VAL A 484 -16.30 -12.47 -16.84
N THR A 485 -15.90 -11.25 -16.48
CA THR A 485 -14.84 -10.52 -17.17
C THR A 485 -13.61 -10.53 -16.28
N THR A 486 -12.47 -10.94 -16.82
CA THR A 486 -11.22 -11.09 -16.07
C THR A 486 -10.08 -10.37 -16.75
N ASP A 487 -9.08 -9.94 -15.97
CA ASP A 487 -7.84 -9.38 -16.48
C ASP A 487 -6.91 -10.55 -16.83
N GLU A 488 -6.69 -10.83 -18.12
CA GLU A 488 -5.92 -12.01 -18.53
C GLU A 488 -4.46 -12.00 -18.05
N ARG A 489 -3.96 -10.83 -17.67
CA ARG A 489 -2.57 -10.63 -17.26
C ARG A 489 -2.30 -11.10 -15.83
N ILE A 490 -3.32 -11.39 -15.01
CA ILE A 490 -3.12 -11.79 -13.60
C ILE A 490 -2.76 -13.28 -13.45
N CYS A 491 -3.29 -14.14 -14.32
CA CYS A 491 -2.97 -15.57 -14.40
C CYS A 491 -3.41 -16.15 -15.75
N ASP A 492 -2.88 -17.32 -16.11
CA ASP A 492 -3.18 -17.95 -17.39
C ASP A 492 -4.59 -18.57 -17.49
N GLY A 493 -4.98 -18.94 -18.71
CA GLY A 493 -6.29 -19.53 -18.99
C GLY A 493 -6.54 -20.89 -18.32
N PHE A 494 -5.49 -21.70 -18.09
CA PHE A 494 -5.63 -22.98 -17.39
C PHE A 494 -5.97 -22.75 -15.91
N TYR A 495 -5.30 -21.79 -15.28
CA TYR A 495 -5.54 -21.39 -13.91
C TYR A 495 -6.96 -20.83 -13.74
N PHE A 496 -7.40 -19.94 -14.63
CA PHE A 496 -8.78 -19.45 -14.64
C PHE A 496 -9.81 -20.57 -14.80
N ALA A 497 -9.64 -21.44 -15.80
CA ALA A 497 -10.57 -22.55 -16.04
C ALA A 497 -10.65 -23.50 -14.83
N SER A 498 -9.51 -23.82 -14.21
CA SER A 498 -9.46 -24.66 -13.01
C SER A 498 -10.13 -24.00 -11.80
N SER A 499 -10.04 -22.66 -11.69
CA SER A 499 -10.66 -21.88 -10.62
C SER A 499 -12.17 -21.82 -10.77
N ILE A 500 -12.68 -21.62 -11.98
CA ILE A 500 -14.12 -21.66 -12.29
C ILE A 500 -14.69 -23.07 -12.02
N LYS A 501 -13.98 -24.13 -12.44
CA LYS A 501 -14.37 -25.51 -12.12
C LYS A 501 -14.42 -25.76 -10.62
N PHE A 502 -13.47 -25.20 -9.86
CA PHE A 502 -13.47 -25.28 -8.41
C PHE A 502 -14.67 -24.56 -7.80
N MET A 503 -14.94 -23.31 -8.22
CA MET A 503 -16.10 -22.54 -7.77
C MET A 503 -17.43 -23.28 -8.06
N LYS A 504 -17.59 -23.84 -9.26
CA LYS A 504 -18.78 -24.64 -9.62
C LYS A 504 -18.94 -25.89 -8.76
N ARG A 505 -17.84 -26.54 -8.35
CA ARG A 505 -17.90 -27.66 -7.39
C ARG A 505 -18.38 -27.21 -6.01
N CYS A 506 -17.96 -26.03 -5.55
CA CYS A 506 -18.50 -25.43 -4.32
C CYS A 506 -20.00 -25.14 -4.44
N LEU A 507 -20.46 -24.61 -5.58
CA LEU A 507 -21.88 -24.32 -5.80
C LEU A 507 -22.74 -25.60 -5.90
N ALA A 508 -22.17 -26.69 -6.41
CA ALA A 508 -22.84 -27.98 -6.48
C ALA A 508 -22.87 -28.73 -5.13
N ASN A 509 -21.98 -28.38 -4.19
CA ASN A 509 -21.83 -29.00 -2.86
C ASN A 509 -21.68 -27.89 -1.80
N PRO A 510 -22.70 -27.02 -1.63
CA PRO A 510 -22.60 -25.80 -0.85
C PRO A 510 -22.39 -26.04 0.65
N GLU A 511 -22.79 -27.20 1.18
CA GLU A 511 -22.57 -27.61 2.57
C GLU A 511 -21.09 -27.59 2.98
N ARG A 512 -20.17 -27.74 2.02
CA ARG A 512 -18.72 -27.66 2.26
C ARG A 512 -18.23 -26.24 2.59
N LEU A 513 -19.09 -25.23 2.45
CA LEU A 513 -18.78 -23.84 2.76
C LEU A 513 -19.05 -23.47 4.22
N ASP A 514 -19.71 -24.35 4.98
CA ASP A 514 -20.01 -24.14 6.40
C ASP A 514 -18.73 -24.17 7.26
N GLU A 515 -17.83 -25.10 6.95
CA GLU A 515 -16.56 -25.26 7.64
C GLU A 515 -15.50 -24.32 7.05
N LYS A 516 -14.55 -23.86 7.86
CA LYS A 516 -13.36 -23.13 7.35
C LYS A 516 -12.52 -24.06 6.46
N PRO A 517 -11.74 -23.53 5.48
CA PRO A 517 -10.87 -24.38 4.69
C PRO A 517 -9.80 -25.05 5.57
N GLU A 518 -9.55 -26.34 5.34
CA GLU A 518 -8.51 -27.11 6.05
C GLU A 518 -7.12 -26.46 5.95
N SER A 519 -6.83 -25.84 4.82
CA SER A 519 -5.62 -25.07 4.60
C SER A 519 -5.86 -23.94 3.59
N VAL A 520 -5.07 -22.88 3.70
CA VAL A 520 -5.06 -21.77 2.74
C VAL A 520 -3.80 -21.85 1.90
N VAL A 521 -3.98 -21.94 0.58
CA VAL A 521 -2.87 -21.94 -0.38
C VAL A 521 -2.34 -20.53 -0.51
N ARG A 522 -1.04 -20.34 -0.24
CA ARG A 522 -0.37 -19.06 -0.45
C ARG A 522 -0.04 -18.86 -1.92
N ASP A 523 -0.14 -17.61 -2.37
CA ASP A 523 0.37 -17.23 -3.69
C ASP A 523 1.91 -17.32 -3.72
N VAL A 524 2.48 -17.25 -4.91
CA VAL A 524 3.95 -17.24 -5.09
C VAL A 524 4.61 -16.09 -4.33
N ASP A 525 5.91 -16.26 -4.06
CA ASP A 525 6.78 -15.41 -3.22
C ASP A 525 6.47 -15.47 -1.70
#